data_AF-A0A955ZEC6-F1
#
_entry.id   AF-A0A955ZEC6-F1
#
_cell.length_a   1.000
_cell.length_b   1.000
_cell.length_c   1.000
_cell.angle_alpha   90.00
_cell.angle_beta   90.00
_cell.angle_gamma   90.00
#
_symmetry.space_group_name_H-M   'P 1'
#
loop_
_entity.id
_entity.type
_entity.pdbx_description
1 polymer ?
#
loop_
_entity_poly.entity_id
_entity_poly.type
_entity_poly.pdbx_seq_one_letter_code
_entity_poly.pdbx_strand_id
1 'polypeptide(L)'
;MRAAGYVGLVFVTACAQITGVDADYREIPSGASGAAGLDGSAGATASCESLGKTCVPPVPSGWKGPVLVQGSASTPDCPAAFPSAELVVHSEFQPGTATCACSCDPPSAPTCGSAELFGHATGCSTAGNSLAQLAPGACVNVPGPLPPAMRIKPPDVVGACTAVDQHDIQAATWGSEARLCGGADTTGSCEEGGACLPADPGTGHVCIYQSGDMTCPAGAYSKANVAYEGVSDTRKCSKCSCGTPEGKCAGQVGMFPTSACSGGPTTTTSLATCVKITSSAPLHLEYNAAPPAAVTCAPSTSTLSGTAVATKPVTFCCIP
;
A
#
# COMPACT_ATOMS: atom_id res chain seq x y z
N MET A 1 0.45 -11.56 -36.21
CA MET A 1 -0.50 -10.42 -36.13
C MET A 1 -0.48 -9.91 -34.70
N ARG A 2 0.24 -8.81 -34.45
CA ARG A 2 0.40 -8.20 -33.11
C ARG A 2 -0.46 -6.94 -33.09
N ALA A 3 -1.48 -6.90 -32.24
CA ALA A 3 -2.28 -5.71 -32.01
C ALA A 3 -1.68 -4.94 -30.83
N ALA A 4 -1.19 -3.73 -31.12
CA ALA A 4 -0.76 -2.76 -30.11
C ALA A 4 -1.99 -1.94 -29.67
N GLY A 5 -2.41 -2.10 -28.42
CA GLY A 5 -3.43 -1.27 -27.80
C GLY A 5 -2.80 -0.06 -27.13
N TYR A 6 -3.05 1.13 -27.68
CA TYR A 6 -2.76 2.41 -27.04
C TYR A 6 -3.75 2.64 -25.90
N VAL A 7 -3.26 2.82 -24.66
CA VAL A 7 -4.06 3.29 -23.53
C VAL A 7 -3.79 4.78 -23.35
N GLY A 8 -4.80 5.60 -23.63
CA GLY A 8 -4.76 7.04 -23.42
C GLY A 8 -4.87 7.39 -21.94
N LEU A 9 -3.86 8.09 -21.42
CA LEU A 9 -3.92 8.76 -20.13
C LEU A 9 -4.78 10.02 -20.27
N VAL A 10 -5.89 10.10 -19.55
CA VAL A 10 -6.68 11.32 -19.37
C VAL A 10 -6.27 11.95 -18.04
N PHE A 11 -5.56 13.08 -18.10
CA PHE A 11 -5.34 13.94 -16.93
C PHE A 11 -6.59 14.80 -16.70
N VAL A 12 -7.28 14.59 -15.58
CA VAL A 12 -8.32 15.49 -15.09
C VAL A 12 -7.66 16.47 -14.13
N THR A 13 -7.38 17.68 -14.62
CA THR A 13 -6.93 18.81 -13.80
C THR A 13 -8.16 19.45 -13.15
N ALA A 14 -8.36 19.22 -11.86
CA ALA A 14 -9.34 19.96 -11.07
C ALA A 14 -8.68 21.20 -10.45
N CYS A 15 -9.02 22.39 -10.95
CA CYS A 15 -8.76 23.65 -10.29
C CYS A 15 -9.82 23.85 -9.18
N ALA A 16 -9.41 23.75 -7.92
CA ALA A 16 -10.20 24.27 -6.80
C ALA A 16 -9.77 25.73 -6.56
N GLN A 17 -10.73 26.64 -6.74
CA GLN A 17 -10.58 28.06 -6.42
C GLN A 17 -10.70 28.23 -4.90
N ILE A 18 -9.67 28.81 -4.27
CA ILE A 18 -9.73 29.28 -2.88
C ILE A 18 -10.09 30.77 -2.94
N THR A 19 -11.32 31.09 -2.58
CA THR A 19 -11.76 32.46 -2.28
C THR A 19 -11.87 32.62 -0.78
N GLY A 20 -11.17 33.59 -0.19
CA GLY A 20 -11.36 33.99 1.21
C GLY A 20 -10.13 34.60 1.85
N VAL A 21 -9.84 35.86 1.52
CA VAL A 21 -8.94 36.73 2.29
C VAL A 21 -9.80 37.82 2.91
N ASP A 22 -10.09 37.70 4.20
CA ASP A 22 -10.55 38.82 5.02
C ASP A 22 -9.31 39.53 5.57
N ALA A 23 -9.05 40.71 5.02
CA ALA A 23 -8.04 41.65 5.49
C ALA A 23 -8.67 42.56 6.56
N ASP A 24 -8.31 42.35 7.83
CA ASP A 24 -8.59 43.30 8.90
C ASP A 24 -7.44 44.32 8.96
N TYR A 25 -7.62 45.42 8.23
CA TYR A 25 -6.69 46.56 8.18
C TYR A 25 -7.03 47.51 9.32
N ARG A 26 -6.33 47.38 10.47
CA ARG A 26 -6.37 48.38 11.54
C ARG A 26 -5.40 49.51 11.25
N GLU A 27 -5.96 50.70 11.06
CA GLU A 27 -5.25 51.98 10.99
C GLU A 27 -4.45 52.24 12.26
N ILE A 28 -3.15 52.52 12.10
CA ILE A 28 -2.28 53.06 13.16
C ILE A 28 -2.16 54.58 12.92
N PRO A 29 -2.42 55.43 13.93
CA PRO A 29 -2.38 56.87 13.75
C PRO A 29 -0.95 57.38 13.61
N SER A 30 -0.76 58.24 12.61
CA SER A 30 0.42 59.05 12.35
C SER A 30 0.69 60.04 13.49
N GLY A 31 1.71 59.75 14.31
CA GLY A 31 2.19 60.61 15.40
C GLY A 31 3.52 61.28 15.05
N ALA A 32 3.44 62.61 14.91
CA ALA A 32 4.44 63.66 14.85
C ALA A 32 5.95 63.34 15.01
N SER A 33 6.68 63.90 14.05
CA SER A 33 8.08 64.30 14.01
C SER A 33 8.61 65.00 15.26
N GLY A 34 9.73 64.49 15.79
CA GLY A 34 10.63 65.18 16.71
C GLY A 34 12.07 64.77 16.41
N ALA A 35 12.73 65.49 15.49
CA ALA A 35 14.16 65.32 15.21
C ALA A 35 14.99 66.03 16.27
N ALA A 36 15.51 65.27 17.24
CA ALA A 36 16.61 65.69 18.09
C ALA A 36 17.88 65.03 17.54
N GLY A 37 18.78 65.86 16.99
CA GLY A 37 20.12 65.45 16.59
C GLY A 37 20.89 64.96 17.81
N LEU A 38 21.26 63.69 17.79
CA LEU A 38 22.27 63.12 18.66
C LEU A 38 23.50 62.88 17.79
N ASP A 39 24.50 63.74 17.96
CA ASP A 39 25.90 63.49 17.56
C ASP A 39 26.45 62.36 18.45
N GLY A 40 25.93 61.16 18.22
CA GLY A 40 26.36 59.95 18.89
C GLY A 40 27.65 59.49 18.24
N SER A 41 28.77 59.75 18.93
CA SER A 41 30.07 59.14 18.66
C SER A 41 29.86 57.67 18.31
N ALA A 42 30.09 57.32 17.04
CA ALA A 42 30.02 55.95 16.54
C ALA A 42 31.06 55.15 17.31
N GLY A 43 30.66 54.56 18.44
CA GLY A 43 31.45 53.59 19.16
C GLY A 43 31.73 52.47 18.17
N ALA A 44 32.96 52.41 17.67
CA ALA A 44 33.38 51.43 16.68
C ALA A 44 32.96 50.06 17.20
N THR A 45 32.01 49.43 16.52
CA THR A 45 31.63 48.05 16.82
C THR A 45 32.88 47.21 16.65
N ALA A 46 33.22 46.43 17.68
CA ALA A 46 34.38 45.54 17.65
C ALA A 46 34.35 44.69 16.36
N SER A 47 35.48 44.61 15.67
CA SER A 47 35.59 43.76 14.48
C SER A 47 35.47 42.29 14.88
N CYS A 48 34.98 41.42 13.99
CA CYS A 48 34.88 39.99 14.30
C CYS A 48 36.19 39.37 14.77
N GLU A 49 37.29 39.75 14.12
CA GLU A 49 38.62 39.27 14.46
C GLU A 49 39.01 39.65 15.89
N SER A 50 38.67 40.86 16.34
CA SER A 50 38.95 41.30 17.72
C SER A 50 38.17 40.51 18.78
N LEU A 51 37.09 39.83 18.37
CA LEU A 51 36.27 38.95 19.21
C LEU A 51 36.64 37.46 19.07
N GLY A 52 37.68 37.13 18.28
CA GLY A 52 38.04 35.73 17.99
C GLY A 52 37.00 35.01 17.14
N LYS A 53 36.24 35.75 16.33
CA LYS A 53 35.17 35.26 15.44
C LYS A 53 35.58 35.40 13.98
N THR A 54 34.92 34.67 13.11
CA THR A 54 35.13 34.71 11.66
C THR A 54 33.90 35.26 10.96
N CYS A 55 34.13 36.17 10.00
CA CYS A 55 33.07 36.69 9.16
C CYS A 55 32.61 35.64 8.16
N VAL A 56 31.30 35.41 8.09
CA VAL A 56 30.69 34.64 7.00
C VAL A 56 29.86 35.55 6.10
N PRO A 57 29.73 35.23 4.79
CA PRO A 57 28.99 36.04 3.84
C PRO A 57 27.53 36.27 4.24
N PRO A 58 26.91 37.37 3.80
CA PRO A 58 25.51 37.66 4.10
C PRO A 58 24.57 36.58 3.52
N VAL A 59 23.50 36.28 4.24
CA VAL A 59 22.48 35.31 3.80
C VAL A 59 21.63 35.95 2.69
N PRO A 60 21.55 35.34 1.49
CA PRO A 60 20.73 35.88 0.41
C PRO A 60 19.24 35.90 0.75
N SER A 61 18.50 36.84 0.14
CA SER A 61 17.05 36.95 0.36
C SER A 61 16.33 35.63 0.04
N GLY A 62 15.39 35.23 0.91
CA GLY A 62 14.64 33.98 0.77
C GLY A 62 15.29 32.75 1.41
N TRP A 63 16.56 32.86 1.85
CA TRP A 63 17.27 31.81 2.57
C TRP A 63 17.25 32.07 4.08
N LYS A 64 17.34 31.00 4.87
CA LYS A 64 17.48 31.04 6.33
C LYS A 64 18.91 30.64 6.74
N GLY A 65 19.38 31.17 7.86
CA GLY A 65 20.70 30.87 8.42
C GLY A 65 21.43 32.13 8.90
N PRO A 66 22.75 32.05 9.14
CA PRO A 66 23.59 30.86 9.00
C PRO A 66 23.23 29.78 10.03
N VAL A 67 23.32 28.51 9.64
CA VAL A 67 23.19 27.35 10.52
C VAL A 67 24.42 26.46 10.42
N LEU A 68 24.70 25.71 11.47
CA LEU A 68 25.64 24.60 11.45
C LEU A 68 24.90 23.31 11.08
N VAL A 69 25.35 22.63 10.04
CA VAL A 69 24.83 21.30 9.67
C VAL A 69 25.77 20.23 10.21
N GLN A 70 25.24 19.33 11.02
CA GLN A 70 25.96 18.18 11.56
C GLN A 70 25.27 16.89 11.12
N GLY A 71 25.99 16.07 10.35
CA GLY A 71 25.54 14.75 9.93
C GLY A 71 26.29 13.64 10.67
N SER A 72 25.58 12.59 11.05
CA SER A 72 26.16 11.38 11.68
C SER A 72 25.14 10.23 11.70
N ALA A 73 25.60 9.02 12.03
CA ALA A 73 24.71 7.87 12.26
C ALA A 73 23.84 8.02 13.53
N SER A 74 24.22 8.91 14.44
CA SER A 74 23.45 9.30 15.63
C SER A 74 23.53 10.81 15.78
N THR A 75 22.44 11.50 15.46
CA THR A 75 22.40 12.96 15.36
C THR A 75 22.73 13.62 16.69
N PRO A 76 23.92 14.25 16.84
CA PRO A 76 24.31 14.88 18.09
C PRO A 76 23.37 16.04 18.42
N ASP A 77 23.36 16.42 19.70
CA ASP A 77 22.76 17.68 20.12
C ASP A 77 23.55 18.85 19.51
N CYS A 78 22.83 19.96 19.35
CA CYS A 78 23.44 21.17 18.83
C CYS A 78 24.54 21.70 19.78
N PRO A 79 25.70 22.14 19.25
CA PRO A 79 26.79 22.64 20.08
C PRO A 79 26.40 23.95 20.74
N ALA A 80 27.07 24.28 21.85
CA ALA A 80 26.82 25.54 22.57
C ALA A 80 26.99 26.80 21.70
N ALA A 81 27.83 26.73 20.66
CA ALA A 81 28.03 27.78 19.67
C ALA A 81 26.81 28.02 18.76
N PHE A 82 25.96 27.00 18.57
CA PHE A 82 24.74 27.03 17.77
C PHE A 82 23.63 26.33 18.55
N PRO A 83 23.14 26.89 19.68
CA PRO A 83 22.38 26.14 20.68
C PRO A 83 20.96 25.74 20.24
N SER A 84 20.45 26.28 19.14
CA SER A 84 19.05 26.10 18.73
C SER A 84 18.93 25.01 17.67
N ALA A 85 18.21 23.92 17.97
CA ALA A 85 17.86 22.94 16.95
C ALA A 85 16.76 23.50 16.04
N GLU A 86 17.10 23.82 14.80
CA GLU A 86 16.18 24.39 13.81
C GLU A 86 15.42 23.28 13.08
N LEU A 87 16.14 22.26 12.61
CA LEU A 87 15.56 21.21 11.78
C LEU A 87 16.35 19.89 11.87
N VAL A 88 15.65 18.76 11.70
CA VAL A 88 16.26 17.45 11.43
C VAL A 88 15.84 17.01 10.04
N VAL A 89 16.80 16.62 9.22
CA VAL A 89 16.59 16.20 7.84
C VAL A 89 17.25 14.86 7.59
N HIS A 90 16.72 14.12 6.62
CA HIS A 90 17.16 12.78 6.29
C HIS A 90 17.58 12.65 4.83
N SER A 91 18.51 11.74 4.55
CA SER A 91 18.98 11.45 3.20
C SER A 91 19.20 9.94 3.02
N GLU A 92 19.57 9.53 1.80
CA GLU A 92 19.74 8.12 1.44
C GLU A 92 18.46 7.30 1.65
N PHE A 93 17.33 7.84 1.19
CA PHE A 93 16.02 7.22 1.32
C PHE A 93 16.00 5.78 0.84
N GLN A 94 15.57 4.86 1.71
CA GLN A 94 15.34 3.46 1.39
C GLN A 94 13.86 3.16 1.52
N PRO A 95 13.13 2.90 0.42
CA PRO A 95 11.68 2.66 0.49
C PRO A 95 11.30 1.37 1.23
N GLY A 96 12.24 0.49 1.54
CA GLY A 96 11.96 -0.85 2.08
C GLY A 96 11.35 -1.79 1.04
N THR A 97 11.21 -3.07 1.39
CA THR A 97 10.56 -4.05 0.50
C THR A 97 9.07 -4.18 0.81
N ALA A 98 8.29 -4.63 -0.17
CA ALA A 98 6.87 -4.90 0.01
C ALA A 98 6.46 -6.14 -0.79
N THR A 99 5.77 -7.07 -0.15
CA THR A 99 5.24 -8.28 -0.77
C THR A 99 3.76 -8.44 -0.44
N CYS A 100 3.01 -8.96 -1.42
CA CYS A 100 1.59 -9.23 -1.32
C CYS A 100 1.33 -10.65 -1.82
N ALA A 101 0.57 -11.42 -1.04
CA ALA A 101 0.15 -12.76 -1.37
C ALA A 101 -1.29 -12.99 -0.90
N CYS A 102 -1.93 -13.99 -1.50
CA CYS A 102 -3.25 -14.45 -1.08
C CYS A 102 -3.17 -15.94 -0.76
N SER A 103 -3.84 -16.32 0.32
CA SER A 103 -4.19 -17.71 0.59
C SER A 103 -5.70 -17.85 0.78
N CYS A 104 -6.20 -19.07 0.66
CA CYS A 104 -7.60 -19.38 0.84
C CYS A 104 -7.74 -20.53 1.83
N ASP A 105 -8.52 -20.29 2.88
CA ASP A 105 -8.93 -21.36 3.78
C ASP A 105 -10.12 -22.11 3.17
N PRO A 106 -10.10 -23.45 3.21
CA PRO A 106 -11.22 -24.25 2.72
C PRO A 106 -12.48 -23.96 3.55
N PRO A 107 -13.69 -24.23 2.99
CA PRO A 107 -14.92 -24.09 3.73
C PRO A 107 -14.90 -24.94 5.01
N SER A 108 -15.48 -24.44 6.11
CA SER A 108 -15.51 -25.16 7.40
C SER A 108 -16.45 -26.38 7.41
N ALA A 109 -17.47 -26.38 6.54
CA ALA A 109 -18.43 -27.46 6.38
C ALA A 109 -18.85 -27.60 4.91
N PRO A 110 -17.94 -28.03 4.00
CA PRO A 110 -18.26 -28.20 2.60
C PRO A 110 -19.25 -29.36 2.45
N THR A 111 -20.20 -29.22 1.54
CA THR A 111 -21.18 -30.28 1.21
C THR A 111 -21.13 -30.61 -0.27
N CYS A 112 -21.72 -31.74 -0.64
CA CYS A 112 -21.91 -32.09 -2.05
C CYS A 112 -23.25 -31.57 -2.53
N GLY A 113 -23.24 -30.93 -3.70
CA GLY A 113 -24.47 -30.46 -4.36
C GLY A 113 -25.34 -31.60 -4.89
N SER A 114 -26.24 -31.26 -5.81
CA SER A 114 -27.13 -32.25 -6.44
C SER A 114 -26.41 -33.02 -7.55
N ALA A 115 -26.42 -34.34 -7.48
CA ALA A 115 -25.89 -35.18 -8.54
C ALA A 115 -26.83 -35.18 -9.75
N GLU A 116 -26.32 -35.39 -10.96
CA GLU A 116 -27.15 -35.37 -12.17
C GLU A 116 -27.20 -36.77 -12.81
N LEU A 117 -28.41 -37.29 -13.00
CA LEU A 117 -28.65 -38.58 -13.63
C LEU A 117 -28.77 -38.40 -15.14
N PHE A 118 -27.93 -39.12 -15.89
CA PHE A 118 -27.98 -39.19 -17.35
C PHE A 118 -28.42 -40.57 -17.82
N GLY A 119 -29.29 -40.60 -18.83
CA GLY A 119 -29.69 -41.80 -19.55
C GLY A 119 -29.00 -41.93 -20.91
N HIS A 120 -28.66 -43.16 -21.28
CA HIS A 120 -27.90 -43.48 -22.48
C HIS A 120 -28.54 -44.66 -23.25
N ALA A 121 -28.58 -44.56 -24.59
CA ALA A 121 -29.24 -45.52 -25.46
C ALA A 121 -28.44 -46.83 -25.70
N THR A 122 -27.11 -46.78 -25.67
CA THR A 122 -26.24 -47.91 -26.04
C THR A 122 -25.11 -48.17 -25.03
N GLY A 123 -25.15 -47.53 -23.86
CA GLY A 123 -24.08 -47.53 -22.85
C GLY A 123 -23.57 -46.12 -22.52
N CYS A 124 -22.84 -45.95 -21.42
CA CYS A 124 -22.45 -44.62 -20.92
C CYS A 124 -21.19 -44.02 -21.57
N SER A 125 -20.78 -44.51 -22.73
CA SER A 125 -19.65 -44.00 -23.52
C SER A 125 -20.04 -42.86 -24.46
N THR A 126 -21.32 -42.73 -24.79
CA THR A 126 -21.86 -41.62 -25.60
C THR A 126 -22.37 -40.49 -24.71
N ALA A 127 -22.63 -39.32 -25.29
CA ALA A 127 -23.42 -38.29 -24.60
C ALA A 127 -24.77 -38.89 -24.16
N GLY A 128 -25.14 -38.63 -22.91
CA GLY A 128 -26.44 -39.01 -22.35
C GLY A 128 -27.37 -37.82 -22.30
N ASN A 129 -28.66 -38.07 -22.11
CA ASN A 129 -29.65 -37.03 -21.84
C ASN A 129 -29.85 -36.92 -20.33
N SER A 130 -29.90 -35.69 -19.80
CA SER A 130 -30.22 -35.46 -18.40
C SER A 130 -31.66 -35.92 -18.14
N LEU A 131 -31.84 -36.74 -17.10
CA LEU A 131 -33.12 -37.31 -16.70
C LEU A 131 -33.64 -36.67 -15.41
N ALA A 132 -32.76 -36.43 -14.43
CA ALA A 132 -33.13 -35.91 -13.13
C ALA A 132 -31.93 -35.32 -12.38
N GLN A 133 -32.21 -34.39 -11.46
CA GLN A 133 -31.27 -33.97 -10.43
C GLN A 133 -31.59 -34.67 -9.11
N LEU A 134 -30.56 -35.18 -8.45
CA LEU A 134 -30.65 -35.93 -7.21
C LEU A 134 -30.05 -35.06 -6.09
N ALA A 135 -30.91 -34.30 -5.41
CA ALA A 135 -30.51 -33.60 -4.20
C ALA A 135 -30.18 -34.62 -3.07
N PRO A 136 -29.14 -34.38 -2.25
CA PRO A 136 -28.81 -35.28 -1.15
C PRO A 136 -29.99 -35.55 -0.22
N GLY A 137 -30.28 -36.82 0.07
CA GLY A 137 -31.37 -37.27 0.94
C GLY A 137 -32.78 -37.11 0.37
N ALA A 138 -32.93 -36.60 -0.85
CA ALA A 138 -34.24 -36.48 -1.50
C ALA A 138 -34.56 -37.76 -2.28
N CYS A 139 -35.79 -38.26 -2.12
CA CYS A 139 -36.32 -39.31 -2.99
C CYS A 139 -36.85 -38.71 -4.29
N VAL A 140 -36.27 -39.09 -5.41
CA VAL A 140 -36.61 -38.58 -6.74
C VAL A 140 -37.26 -39.67 -7.57
N ASN A 141 -38.44 -39.38 -8.12
CA ASN A 141 -39.15 -40.26 -9.04
C ASN A 141 -38.72 -39.95 -10.48
N VAL A 142 -38.15 -40.95 -11.17
CA VAL A 142 -37.77 -40.86 -12.58
C VAL A 142 -38.79 -41.64 -13.40
N PRO A 143 -39.65 -40.96 -14.18
CA PRO A 143 -40.65 -41.62 -15.01
C PRO A 143 -40.02 -42.56 -16.05
N GLY A 144 -40.68 -43.69 -16.31
CA GLY A 144 -40.33 -44.59 -17.42
C GLY A 144 -40.95 -44.17 -18.77
N PRO A 145 -40.56 -44.82 -19.88
CA PRO A 145 -39.54 -45.86 -19.98
C PRO A 145 -38.11 -45.30 -19.89
N LEU A 146 -37.22 -46.03 -19.23
CA LEU A 146 -35.84 -45.59 -19.03
C LEU A 146 -34.90 -46.08 -20.14
N PRO A 147 -33.86 -45.31 -20.46
CA PRO A 147 -32.78 -45.78 -21.34
C PRO A 147 -32.07 -47.02 -20.75
N PRO A 148 -31.52 -47.91 -21.59
CA PRO A 148 -30.92 -49.18 -21.15
C PRO A 148 -29.62 -49.01 -20.34
N ALA A 149 -29.04 -47.81 -20.30
CA ALA A 149 -27.92 -47.50 -19.43
C ALA A 149 -28.09 -46.12 -18.79
N MET A 150 -27.61 -45.97 -17.56
CA MET A 150 -27.59 -44.70 -16.84
C MET A 150 -26.24 -44.44 -16.19
N ARG A 151 -25.90 -43.17 -16.03
CA ARG A 151 -24.71 -42.72 -15.30
C ARG A 151 -25.07 -41.52 -14.44
N ILE A 152 -24.57 -41.50 -13.21
CA ILE A 152 -24.74 -40.36 -12.32
C ILE A 152 -23.47 -39.53 -12.37
N LYS A 153 -23.55 -38.29 -12.82
CA LYS A 153 -22.44 -37.33 -12.76
C LYS A 153 -22.27 -36.89 -11.30
N PRO A 154 -21.05 -36.97 -10.73
CA PRO A 154 -20.79 -36.42 -9.41
C PRO A 154 -21.14 -34.93 -9.34
N PRO A 155 -21.69 -34.44 -8.23
CA PRO A 155 -21.97 -33.02 -8.04
C PRO A 155 -20.67 -32.23 -7.78
N ASP A 156 -20.77 -30.91 -7.94
CA ASP A 156 -19.74 -29.99 -7.48
C ASP A 156 -19.79 -29.82 -5.94
N VAL A 157 -18.68 -29.38 -5.37
CA VAL A 157 -18.60 -29.03 -3.95
C VAL A 157 -19.31 -27.69 -3.72
N VAL A 158 -20.15 -27.63 -2.68
CA VAL A 158 -20.84 -26.42 -2.24
C VAL A 158 -20.19 -25.90 -0.96
N GLY A 159 -19.87 -24.61 -0.94
CA GLY A 159 -19.27 -23.92 0.18
C GLY A 159 -18.66 -22.59 -0.24
N ALA A 160 -18.21 -21.80 0.74
CA ALA A 160 -17.46 -20.58 0.50
C ALA A 160 -16.09 -20.70 1.16
N CYS A 161 -15.06 -20.36 0.41
CA CYS A 161 -13.69 -20.27 0.92
C CYS A 161 -13.47 -18.90 1.54
N THR A 162 -12.67 -18.84 2.59
CA THR A 162 -12.32 -17.57 3.24
C THR A 162 -10.99 -17.08 2.68
N ALA A 163 -10.99 -15.89 2.09
CA ALA A 163 -9.77 -15.26 1.63
C ALA A 163 -8.94 -14.75 2.81
N VAL A 164 -7.64 -15.00 2.76
CA VAL A 164 -6.66 -14.55 3.75
C VAL A 164 -5.66 -13.65 3.03
N ASP A 165 -5.65 -12.38 3.40
CA ASP A 165 -4.67 -11.41 2.94
C ASP A 165 -3.33 -11.67 3.64
N GLN A 166 -2.26 -11.84 2.86
CA GLN A 166 -0.91 -11.96 3.37
C GLN A 166 -0.08 -10.81 2.82
N HIS A 167 0.45 -9.96 3.70
CA HIS A 167 1.29 -8.84 3.30
C HIS A 167 2.46 -8.64 4.25
N ASP A 168 3.59 -8.27 3.68
CA ASP A 168 4.75 -7.76 4.41
C ASP A 168 5.20 -6.47 3.72
N ILE A 169 4.89 -5.33 4.32
CA ILE A 169 5.28 -4.00 3.83
C ILE A 169 6.24 -3.43 4.86
N GLN A 170 7.54 -3.51 4.57
CA GLN A 170 8.57 -2.97 5.44
C GLN A 170 8.53 -1.44 5.40
N ALA A 171 8.59 -0.82 6.57
CA ALA A 171 8.64 0.63 6.68
C ALA A 171 9.86 1.19 5.93
N ALA A 172 9.69 2.36 5.32
CA ALA A 172 10.80 3.07 4.72
C ALA A 172 11.78 3.54 5.80
N THR A 173 13.06 3.61 5.45
CA THR A 173 14.14 4.04 6.34
C THR A 173 15.03 5.06 5.64
N TRP A 174 15.94 5.65 6.42
CA TRP A 174 16.93 6.61 5.95
C TRP A 174 18.32 6.07 6.27
N GLY A 175 19.25 6.19 5.33
CA GLY A 175 20.65 5.83 5.57
C GLY A 175 21.38 6.85 6.43
N SER A 176 20.96 8.11 6.34
CA SER A 176 21.64 9.24 6.98
C SER A 176 20.66 10.27 7.55
N GLU A 177 21.06 10.90 8.65
CA GLU A 177 20.35 11.99 9.33
C GLU A 177 21.30 13.17 9.59
N ALA A 178 20.78 14.38 9.51
CA ALA A 178 21.51 15.60 9.84
C ALA A 178 20.62 16.57 10.63
N ARG A 179 21.25 17.30 11.56
CA ARG A 179 20.63 18.39 12.31
C ARG A 179 21.17 19.73 11.86
N LEU A 180 20.26 20.68 11.66
CA LEU A 180 20.55 22.09 11.43
C LEU A 180 20.45 22.82 12.77
N CYS A 181 21.55 23.43 13.17
CA CYS A 181 21.69 24.15 14.44
C CYS A 181 21.89 25.65 14.19
N GLY A 182 21.02 26.48 14.75
CA GLY A 182 21.03 27.94 14.65
C GLY A 182 21.33 28.61 16.00
N GLY A 183 20.99 29.89 16.10
CA GLY A 183 21.10 30.64 17.36
C GLY A 183 22.52 31.08 17.74
N ALA A 184 23.47 31.08 16.80
CA ALA A 184 24.83 31.56 17.06
C ALA A 184 24.86 33.05 17.41
N ASP A 185 25.77 33.43 18.31
CA ASP A 185 26.02 34.83 18.67
C ASP A 185 26.70 35.56 17.51
N THR A 186 25.94 36.46 16.88
CA THR A 186 26.37 37.26 15.71
C THR A 186 26.99 38.61 16.07
N THR A 187 27.27 38.87 17.36
CA THR A 187 27.89 40.13 17.81
C THR A 187 29.24 40.36 17.14
N GLY A 188 29.39 41.53 16.52
CA GLY A 188 30.57 41.99 15.79
C GLY A 188 30.16 42.71 14.50
N SER A 189 31.15 43.13 13.70
CA SER A 189 30.90 43.72 12.38
C SER A 189 31.81 43.09 11.32
N CYS A 190 31.25 42.90 10.12
CA CYS A 190 31.92 42.37 8.92
C CYS A 190 31.77 43.38 7.77
N GLU A 191 32.83 43.55 6.98
CA GLU A 191 32.92 44.61 5.96
C GLU A 191 31.84 44.53 4.87
N GLU A 192 31.36 43.33 4.55
CA GLU A 192 30.34 43.08 3.51
C GLU A 192 28.92 42.84 4.07
N GLY A 193 28.66 43.25 5.31
CA GLY A 193 27.36 43.01 5.96
C GLY A 193 27.10 41.54 6.31
N GLY A 194 28.17 40.74 6.37
CA GLY A 194 28.15 39.36 6.80
C GLY A 194 27.85 39.17 8.30
N ALA A 195 27.71 37.92 8.73
CA ALA A 195 27.50 37.57 10.13
C ALA A 195 28.82 37.19 10.82
N CYS A 196 28.94 37.57 12.09
CA CYS A 196 30.08 37.24 12.92
C CYS A 196 29.88 35.90 13.61
N LEU A 197 30.50 34.81 13.16
CA LEU A 197 30.32 33.48 13.76
C LEU A 197 31.54 33.03 14.58
N PRO A 198 31.38 32.12 15.56
CA PRO A 198 32.52 31.49 16.22
C PRO A 198 33.52 30.92 15.20
N ALA A 199 34.82 31.18 15.40
CA ALA A 199 35.87 30.77 14.47
C ALA A 199 36.00 29.24 14.33
N ASP A 200 35.72 28.51 15.41
CA ASP A 200 35.55 27.07 15.40
C ASP A 200 34.06 26.73 15.60
N PRO A 201 33.32 26.44 14.51
CA PRO A 201 31.93 26.05 14.61
C PRO A 201 31.76 24.58 15.06
N GLY A 202 32.85 23.83 15.27
CA GLY A 202 32.84 22.40 15.56
C GLY A 202 32.93 21.55 14.30
N THR A 203 32.43 20.30 14.36
CA THR A 203 32.59 19.29 13.30
C THR A 203 31.61 19.43 12.12
N GLY A 204 30.78 20.47 12.10
CA GLY A 204 29.77 20.69 11.08
C GLY A 204 30.22 21.64 9.96
N HIS A 205 29.32 21.89 9.02
CA HIS A 205 29.50 22.90 7.98
C HIS A 205 28.57 24.09 8.21
N VAL A 206 29.06 25.31 8.00
CA VAL A 206 28.21 26.51 8.02
C VAL A 206 27.45 26.59 6.70
N CYS A 207 26.12 26.62 6.79
CA CYS A 207 25.23 26.58 5.65
C CYS A 207 24.09 27.58 5.77
N ILE A 208 23.44 27.83 4.65
CA ILE A 208 22.12 28.46 4.56
C ILE A 208 21.12 27.41 4.06
N TYR A 209 19.84 27.54 4.38
CA TYR A 209 18.84 26.56 3.96
C TYR A 209 17.52 27.19 3.52
N GLN A 210 16.79 26.45 2.67
CA GLN A 210 15.48 26.81 2.18
C GLN A 210 14.65 25.54 1.93
N SER A 211 13.35 25.61 2.23
CA SER A 211 12.41 24.53 1.86
C SER A 211 12.27 24.45 0.34
N GLY A 212 12.25 23.24 -0.20
CA GLY A 212 12.25 22.97 -1.64
C GLY A 212 13.56 22.34 -2.12
N ASP A 213 13.53 21.80 -3.33
CA ASP A 213 14.72 21.47 -4.12
C ASP A 213 15.10 22.72 -4.92
N MET A 214 16.10 23.44 -4.42
CA MET A 214 16.48 24.78 -4.87
C MET A 214 17.93 24.77 -5.34
N THR A 215 18.26 25.63 -6.30
CA THR A 215 19.66 25.85 -6.67
C THR A 215 20.33 26.77 -5.67
N CYS A 216 21.54 26.41 -5.23
CA CYS A 216 22.32 27.27 -4.37
C CYS A 216 22.65 28.62 -5.03
N PRO A 217 22.66 29.71 -4.25
CA PRO A 217 23.06 31.01 -4.77
C PRO A 217 24.52 30.99 -5.22
N ALA A 218 24.85 31.80 -6.22
CA ALA A 218 26.24 32.00 -6.62
C ALA A 218 27.06 32.60 -5.46
N GLY A 219 28.32 32.21 -5.35
CA GLY A 219 29.25 32.72 -4.34
C GLY A 219 29.68 31.65 -3.33
N ALA A 220 29.84 32.06 -2.07
CA ALA A 220 30.45 31.20 -1.04
C ALA A 220 29.59 29.99 -0.66
N TYR A 221 28.27 30.13 -0.61
CA TYR A 221 27.33 29.04 -0.33
C TYR A 221 27.08 28.20 -1.59
N SER A 222 28.13 27.58 -2.12
CA SER A 222 28.09 26.88 -3.41
C SER A 222 27.88 25.37 -3.31
N LYS A 223 28.10 24.76 -2.14
CA LYS A 223 27.97 23.31 -1.96
C LYS A 223 26.53 22.93 -1.64
N ALA A 224 25.79 22.50 -2.66
CA ALA A 224 24.40 22.09 -2.55
C ALA A 224 24.25 20.70 -1.91
N ASN A 225 23.28 20.57 -1.03
CA ASN A 225 22.81 19.29 -0.50
C ASN A 225 21.29 19.35 -0.39
N VAL A 226 20.61 18.27 -0.74
CA VAL A 226 19.15 18.13 -0.61
C VAL A 226 18.86 16.97 0.33
N ALA A 227 18.03 17.23 1.33
CA ALA A 227 17.54 16.25 2.28
C ALA A 227 16.03 16.42 2.47
N TYR A 228 15.41 15.56 3.27
CA TYR A 228 13.96 15.46 3.37
C TYR A 228 13.50 15.38 4.81
N GLU A 229 12.37 16.00 5.11
CA GLU A 229 11.78 15.99 6.46
C GLU A 229 10.75 14.88 6.65
N GLY A 230 10.33 14.18 5.59
CA GLY A 230 9.26 13.19 5.73
C GLY A 230 9.20 12.15 4.62
N VAL A 231 8.30 11.18 4.83
CA VAL A 231 8.01 10.10 3.90
C VAL A 231 6.52 10.11 3.59
N SER A 232 6.17 9.91 2.33
CA SER A 232 4.83 9.50 1.93
C SER A 232 4.88 8.06 1.47
N ASP A 233 4.21 7.17 2.20
CA ASP A 233 4.05 5.77 1.84
C ASP A 233 2.59 5.47 1.55
N THR A 234 2.31 5.16 0.29
CA THR A 234 0.97 4.82 -0.20
C THR A 234 0.86 3.37 -0.63
N ARG A 235 1.89 2.56 -0.31
CA ARG A 235 1.94 1.15 -0.69
C ARG A 235 0.81 0.37 -0.03
N LYS A 236 0.11 -0.40 -0.84
CA LYS A 236 -0.99 -1.27 -0.39
C LYS A 236 -1.16 -2.47 -1.31
N CYS A 237 -1.58 -3.57 -0.73
CA CYS A 237 -1.96 -4.78 -1.45
C CYS A 237 -3.43 -4.71 -1.88
N SER A 238 -3.76 -5.27 -3.05
CA SER A 238 -5.16 -5.49 -3.43
C SER A 238 -5.79 -6.55 -2.54
N LYS A 239 -7.10 -6.43 -2.30
CA LYS A 239 -7.88 -7.42 -1.54
C LYS A 239 -7.82 -8.80 -2.20
N CYS A 240 -7.66 -9.83 -1.39
CA CYS A 240 -7.76 -11.20 -1.85
C CYS A 240 -9.21 -11.64 -2.10
N SER A 241 -9.35 -12.59 -3.01
CA SER A 241 -10.58 -13.33 -3.25
C SER A 241 -10.22 -14.79 -3.48
N CYS A 242 -11.19 -15.69 -3.25
CA CYS A 242 -11.03 -17.11 -3.47
C CYS A 242 -11.95 -17.58 -4.59
N GLY A 243 -11.45 -18.51 -5.40
CA GLY A 243 -12.27 -19.25 -6.34
C GLY A 243 -13.30 -20.14 -5.63
N THR A 244 -14.16 -20.75 -6.44
CA THR A 244 -15.09 -21.79 -5.97
C THR A 244 -14.33 -22.96 -5.37
N PRO A 245 -14.85 -23.60 -4.31
CA PRO A 245 -14.21 -24.78 -3.74
C PRO A 245 -14.19 -25.93 -4.77
N GLU A 246 -13.03 -26.53 -4.94
CA GLU A 246 -12.82 -27.71 -5.76
C GLU A 246 -12.54 -28.90 -4.86
N GLY A 247 -13.08 -30.07 -5.20
CA GLY A 247 -12.89 -31.28 -4.41
C GLY A 247 -13.60 -32.47 -5.04
N LYS A 248 -13.57 -33.61 -4.36
CA LYS A 248 -14.24 -34.83 -4.84
C LYS A 248 -15.46 -35.12 -4.00
N CYS A 249 -16.63 -35.03 -4.65
CA CYS A 249 -17.86 -35.52 -4.09
C CYS A 249 -18.02 -37.03 -4.28
N ALA A 250 -18.38 -37.70 -3.20
CA ALA A 250 -18.64 -39.12 -3.15
C ALA A 250 -20.03 -39.41 -2.60
N GLY A 251 -20.41 -40.67 -2.65
CA GLY A 251 -21.68 -41.15 -2.12
C GLY A 251 -22.24 -42.27 -2.95
N GLN A 252 -23.44 -42.68 -2.60
CA GLN A 252 -24.14 -43.79 -3.23
C GLN A 252 -25.55 -43.35 -3.61
N VAL A 253 -26.06 -43.87 -4.72
CA VAL A 253 -27.45 -43.74 -5.11
C VAL A 253 -28.14 -45.07 -4.88
N GLY A 254 -29.16 -45.07 -4.04
CA GLY A 254 -30.03 -46.21 -3.78
C GLY A 254 -31.21 -46.21 -4.73
N MET A 255 -31.60 -47.39 -5.22
CA MET A 255 -32.78 -47.61 -6.06
C MET A 255 -33.86 -48.31 -5.25
N PHE A 256 -35.04 -47.72 -5.15
CA PHE A 256 -36.09 -48.15 -4.25
C PHE A 256 -37.34 -48.64 -4.99
N PRO A 257 -38.09 -49.58 -4.42
CA PRO A 257 -39.32 -50.09 -5.02
C PRO A 257 -40.52 -49.18 -4.74
N THR A 258 -40.41 -48.26 -3.78
CA THR A 258 -41.49 -47.35 -3.36
C THR A 258 -41.16 -45.90 -3.72
N SER A 259 -42.18 -45.12 -4.03
CA SER A 259 -42.04 -43.70 -4.40
C SER A 259 -41.60 -42.78 -3.27
N ALA A 260 -41.52 -43.30 -2.04
CA ALA A 260 -41.05 -42.60 -0.86
C ALA A 260 -39.61 -43.00 -0.47
N CYS A 261 -38.94 -43.85 -1.26
CA CYS A 261 -37.62 -44.41 -0.95
C CYS A 261 -37.57 -45.06 0.44
N SER A 262 -38.68 -45.68 0.85
CA SER A 262 -38.79 -46.36 2.14
C SER A 262 -38.33 -47.81 2.05
N GLY A 263 -37.75 -48.32 3.14
CA GLY A 263 -37.16 -49.66 3.19
C GLY A 263 -35.69 -49.67 2.74
N GLY A 264 -35.13 -50.85 2.50
CA GLY A 264 -33.78 -50.98 1.97
C GLY A 264 -33.74 -50.78 0.45
N PRO A 265 -32.69 -50.15 -0.11
CA PRO A 265 -32.54 -50.07 -1.56
C PRO A 265 -32.41 -51.47 -2.15
N THR A 266 -33.09 -51.71 -3.26
CA THR A 266 -32.96 -52.95 -4.05
C THR A 266 -31.60 -53.05 -4.73
N THR A 267 -30.99 -51.92 -5.05
CA THR A 267 -29.65 -51.83 -5.65
C THR A 267 -29.03 -50.51 -5.22
N THR A 268 -27.71 -50.51 -5.03
CA THR A 268 -26.92 -49.31 -4.80
C THR A 268 -25.84 -49.18 -5.87
N THR A 269 -25.58 -47.95 -6.30
CA THR A 269 -24.49 -47.66 -7.23
C THR A 269 -23.70 -46.44 -6.78
N SER A 270 -22.43 -46.39 -7.15
CA SER A 270 -21.57 -45.22 -6.90
C SER A 270 -21.72 -44.19 -8.02
N LEU A 271 -21.36 -42.95 -7.68
CA LEU A 271 -21.26 -41.88 -8.67
C LEU A 271 -20.26 -42.24 -9.77
N ALA A 272 -20.45 -41.66 -10.96
CA ALA A 272 -19.69 -41.88 -12.18
C ALA A 272 -19.70 -43.31 -12.76
N THR A 273 -20.33 -44.28 -12.10
CA THR A 273 -20.47 -45.66 -12.58
C THR A 273 -21.60 -45.77 -13.59
N CYS A 274 -21.35 -46.51 -14.67
CA CYS A 274 -22.35 -46.85 -15.67
C CYS A 274 -23.15 -48.08 -15.21
N VAL A 275 -24.46 -47.94 -15.09
CA VAL A 275 -25.37 -49.02 -14.68
C VAL A 275 -26.29 -49.37 -15.84
N LYS A 276 -26.41 -50.67 -16.14
CA LYS A 276 -27.39 -51.16 -17.12
C LYS A 276 -28.75 -51.31 -16.44
N ILE A 277 -29.79 -50.81 -17.09
CA ILE A 277 -31.17 -50.88 -16.61
C ILE A 277 -31.95 -51.85 -17.48
N THR A 278 -32.54 -52.86 -16.85
CA THR A 278 -33.36 -53.88 -17.50
C THR A 278 -34.85 -53.70 -17.22
N SER A 279 -35.22 -52.74 -16.37
CA SER A 279 -36.60 -52.45 -15.98
C SER A 279 -37.21 -51.36 -16.88
N SER A 280 -38.47 -51.56 -17.30
CA SER A 280 -39.29 -50.54 -17.95
C SER A 280 -40.14 -49.72 -16.96
N ALA A 281 -40.10 -50.06 -15.67
CA ALA A 281 -40.86 -49.38 -14.62
C ALA A 281 -40.20 -48.04 -14.21
N PRO A 282 -40.96 -47.10 -13.62
CA PRO A 282 -40.39 -45.92 -12.98
C PRO A 282 -39.34 -46.30 -11.93
N LEU A 283 -38.34 -45.43 -11.74
CA LEU A 283 -37.34 -45.59 -10.68
C LEU A 283 -37.54 -44.56 -9.59
N HIS A 284 -37.26 -45.00 -8.36
CA HIS A 284 -37.20 -44.12 -7.20
C HIS A 284 -35.77 -44.13 -6.69
N LEU A 285 -35.13 -42.96 -6.70
CA LEU A 285 -33.71 -42.81 -6.44
C LEU A 285 -33.48 -41.89 -5.25
N GLU A 286 -32.55 -42.25 -4.38
CA GLU A 286 -32.08 -41.37 -3.31
C GLU A 286 -30.56 -41.29 -3.34
N TYR A 287 -30.03 -40.06 -3.36
CA TYR A 287 -28.59 -39.80 -3.29
C TYR A 287 -28.16 -39.60 -1.84
N ASN A 288 -27.39 -40.55 -1.32
CA ASN A 288 -26.74 -40.46 -0.01
C ASN A 288 -25.33 -39.88 -0.19
N ALA A 289 -25.21 -38.56 -0.04
CA ALA A 289 -23.96 -37.86 -0.18
C ALA A 289 -23.00 -38.15 0.98
N ALA A 290 -21.72 -38.37 0.66
CA ALA A 290 -20.64 -38.34 1.64
C ALA A 290 -20.02 -36.93 1.69
N PRO A 291 -19.41 -36.50 2.81
CA PRO A 291 -18.65 -35.26 2.85
C PRO A 291 -17.58 -35.22 1.75
N PRO A 292 -17.39 -34.08 1.06
CA PRO A 292 -16.39 -33.96 0.02
C PRO A 292 -14.98 -34.08 0.60
N ALA A 293 -14.09 -34.76 -0.13
CA ALA A 293 -12.70 -34.95 0.28
C ALA A 293 -11.76 -34.01 -0.48
N ALA A 294 -10.64 -33.64 0.17
CA ALA A 294 -9.57 -32.82 -0.38
C ALA A 294 -10.07 -31.49 -0.99
N VAL A 295 -10.93 -30.79 -0.26
CA VAL A 295 -11.47 -29.50 -0.71
C VAL A 295 -10.37 -28.43 -0.67
N THR A 296 -10.13 -27.81 -1.81
CA THR A 296 -9.17 -26.71 -1.98
C THR A 296 -9.83 -25.53 -2.67
N CYS A 297 -9.20 -24.37 -2.59
CA CYS A 297 -9.67 -23.16 -3.25
C CYS A 297 -8.49 -22.45 -3.88
N ALA A 298 -8.63 -22.06 -5.16
CA ALA A 298 -7.60 -21.29 -5.83
C ALA A 298 -7.62 -19.83 -5.30
N PRO A 299 -6.51 -19.30 -4.78
CA PRO A 299 -6.43 -17.89 -4.41
C PRO A 299 -6.32 -16.99 -5.64
N SER A 300 -6.88 -15.78 -5.57
CA SER A 300 -6.56 -14.72 -6.52
C SER A 300 -5.13 -14.25 -6.36
N THR A 301 -4.57 -13.58 -7.37
CA THR A 301 -3.31 -12.85 -7.21
C THR A 301 -3.54 -11.55 -6.44
N SER A 302 -2.66 -11.21 -5.49
CA SER A 302 -2.61 -9.86 -4.91
C SER A 302 -1.53 -9.03 -5.61
N THR A 303 -1.86 -7.80 -5.98
CA THR A 303 -0.91 -6.87 -6.60
C THR A 303 -0.58 -5.73 -5.64
N LEU A 304 0.71 -5.43 -5.50
CA LEU A 304 1.16 -4.21 -4.83
C LEU A 304 0.83 -3.00 -5.70
N SER A 305 0.30 -1.95 -5.06
CA SER A 305 0.07 -0.64 -5.68
C SER A 305 0.61 0.46 -4.78
N GLY A 306 0.81 1.66 -5.34
CA GLY A 306 1.37 2.80 -4.61
C GLY A 306 2.90 2.76 -4.54
N THR A 307 3.46 3.77 -3.87
CA THR A 307 4.90 3.98 -3.74
C THR A 307 5.24 4.53 -2.37
N ALA A 308 6.47 4.28 -1.91
CA ALA A 308 7.09 5.01 -0.83
C ALA A 308 8.08 6.02 -1.42
N VAL A 309 7.94 7.30 -1.08
CA VAL A 309 8.79 8.39 -1.56
C VAL A 309 9.15 9.35 -0.44
N ALA A 310 10.35 9.92 -0.54
CA ALA A 310 10.77 11.05 0.27
C ALA A 310 9.92 12.30 -0.06
N THR A 311 9.60 13.10 0.95
CA THR A 311 8.77 14.31 0.82
C THR A 311 9.33 15.46 1.64
N LYS A 312 8.84 16.68 1.36
CA LYS A 312 9.31 17.92 2.00
C LYS A 312 10.84 18.09 1.83
N PRO A 313 11.31 18.26 0.58
CA PRO A 313 12.72 18.50 0.34
C PRO A 313 13.15 19.81 1.02
N VAL A 314 14.38 19.82 1.52
CA VAL A 314 15.07 20.99 2.07
C VAL A 314 16.44 21.03 1.43
N THR A 315 16.74 22.16 0.79
CA THR A 315 18.06 22.43 0.26
C THR A 315 18.87 23.19 1.30
N PHE A 316 20.09 22.75 1.55
CA PHE A 316 21.07 23.52 2.30
C PHE A 316 22.37 23.67 1.51
N CYS A 317 22.85 24.90 1.47
CA CYS A 317 24.01 25.35 0.71
C CYS A 317 25.11 25.74 1.68
N CYS A 318 26.20 24.99 1.65
CA CYS A 318 27.28 25.13 2.61
C CYS A 318 28.48 25.85 2.00
N ILE A 319 29.24 26.52 2.86
CA ILE A 319 30.58 27.00 2.53
C ILE A 319 31.50 25.77 2.42
N PRO A 320 32.33 25.64 1.36
CA PRO A 320 33.21 24.49 1.12
C PRO A 320 34.18 24.14 2.25
#